data_AF-A0A932II32-F1
#
_entry.id   AF-A0A932II32-F1
#
_cell.length_a   1.000
_cell.length_b   1.000
_cell.length_c   1.000
_cell.angle_alpha   90.00
_cell.angle_beta   90.00
_cell.angle_gamma   90.00
#
_symmetry.space_group_name_H-M   'P 1'
#
loop_
_entity.id
_entity.type
_entity.pdbx_description
1 polymer ?
#
loop_
_entity_poly.entity_id
_entity_poly.type
_entity_poly.pdbx_seq_one_letter_code
_entity_poly.pdbx_strand_id
1 'polypeptide(L)'
;MARARELVAQGDLCYRKGDYGCAESALKQAITAYPFVAEANVLLGKIFLIRGSASRDRTLLESARLMFEMARAIDPELREAQVLLDLFRATYDK
;
A
#
# COMPACT_ATOMS: atom_id res chain seq x y z
N MET A 1 -13.51 13.09 1.61
CA MET A 1 -13.71 11.65 1.90
C MET A 1 -14.35 10.88 0.75
N ALA A 2 -15.49 11.29 0.18
CA ALA A 2 -16.14 10.56 -0.94
C ALA A 2 -15.21 10.34 -2.15
N ARG A 3 -14.57 11.41 -2.63
CA ARG A 3 -13.56 11.35 -3.70
C ARG A 3 -12.39 10.40 -3.40
N ALA A 4 -11.92 10.37 -2.15
CA ALA A 4 -10.81 9.50 -1.76
C ALA A 4 -11.24 8.01 -1.81
N ARG A 5 -12.48 7.71 -1.38
CA ARG A 5 -13.04 6.34 -1.47
C ARG A 5 -13.19 5.88 -2.92
N GLU A 6 -13.67 6.76 -3.81
CA GLU A 6 -13.75 6.45 -5.24
C GLU A 6 -12.37 6.17 -5.85
N LEU A 7 -11.37 6.97 -5.50
CA LEU A 7 -9.99 6.79 -5.95
C LEU A 7 -9.37 5.50 -5.41
N VAL A 8 -9.68 5.10 -4.17
CA VAL A 8 -9.27 3.80 -3.65
C VAL A 8 -9.94 2.66 -4.41
N ALA A 9 -11.25 2.72 -4.65
CA ALA A 9 -11.96 1.69 -5.40
C ALA A 9 -11.42 1.56 -6.84
N GLN A 10 -11.08 2.67 -7.48
CA GLN A 10 -10.40 2.67 -8.78
C GLN A 10 -9.00 2.03 -8.69
N GLY A 11 -8.23 2.41 -7.66
CA GLY A 11 -6.90 1.88 -7.41
C GLY A 11 -6.91 0.36 -7.19
N ASP A 12 -7.85 -0.14 -6.39
CA ASP A 12 -8.09 -1.56 -6.14
C ASP A 12 -8.50 -2.31 -7.42
N LEU A 13 -9.37 -1.73 -8.24
CA LEU A 13 -9.75 -2.31 -9.53
C LEU A 13 -8.54 -2.41 -10.48
N CYS A 14 -7.69 -1.38 -10.55
CA CYS A 14 -6.46 -1.43 -11.34
C CYS A 14 -5.45 -2.44 -10.76
N TYR A 15 -5.32 -2.51 -9.44
CA TYR A 15 -4.46 -3.47 -8.74
C TYR A 15 -4.84 -4.91 -9.08
N ARG A 16 -6.13 -5.26 -8.98
CA ARG A 16 -6.63 -6.60 -9.35
C ARG A 16 -6.41 -6.96 -10.82
N LYS A 17 -6.34 -5.97 -11.71
CA LYS A 17 -6.02 -6.16 -13.13
C LYS A 17 -4.52 -6.30 -13.41
N GLY A 18 -3.67 -6.12 -12.40
CA GLY A 18 -2.21 -6.08 -12.55
C GLY A 18 -1.68 -4.77 -13.13
N ASP A 19 -2.54 -3.78 -13.35
CA ASP A 19 -2.12 -2.44 -13.77
C ASP A 19 -1.67 -1.62 -12.55
N TYR A 20 -0.46 -1.93 -12.09
CA TYR A 20 0.13 -1.28 -10.94
C TYR A 20 0.42 0.22 -11.18
N GLY A 21 0.54 0.66 -12.43
CA GLY A 21 0.77 2.06 -12.77
C GLY A 21 -0.50 2.89 -12.55
N CYS A 22 -1.63 2.42 -13.08
CA CYS A 22 -2.94 2.99 -12.79
C CYS A 22 -3.24 2.96 -11.29
N ALA A 23 -3.02 1.81 -10.65
CA ALA A 23 -3.34 1.63 -9.24
C ALA A 23 -2.57 2.63 -8.37
N GLU A 24 -1.26 2.75 -8.57
CA GLU A 24 -0.43 3.69 -7.82
C GLU A 24 -0.88 5.14 -8.00
N SER A 25 -1.19 5.54 -9.24
CA SER A 25 -1.68 6.90 -9.53
C SER A 25 -2.97 7.22 -8.79
N ALA A 26 -3.96 6.32 -8.85
CA ALA A 26 -5.25 6.50 -8.20
C ALA A 26 -5.11 6.54 -6.67
N LEU A 27 -4.29 5.64 -6.09
CA LEU A 27 -4.09 5.58 -4.65
C LEU A 27 -3.32 6.79 -4.11
N LYS A 28 -2.32 7.30 -4.84
CA LYS A 28 -1.63 8.55 -4.50
C LYS A 28 -2.60 9.73 -4.50
N GLN A 29 -3.47 9.83 -5.51
CA GLN A 29 -4.52 10.85 -5.54
C GLN A 29 -5.51 10.69 -4.38
N ALA A 30 -5.83 9.45 -3.98
CA ALA A 30 -6.68 9.19 -2.81
C ALA A 30 -6.07 9.77 -1.53
N ILE A 31 -4.77 9.52 -1.31
CA ILE A 31 -4.01 10.03 -0.16
C ILE A 31 -3.89 11.57 -0.22
N THR A 32 -3.69 12.16 -1.40
CA THR A 32 -3.70 13.62 -1.56
C THR A 32 -5.06 14.21 -1.22
N ALA A 33 -6.15 13.56 -1.64
CA ALA A 33 -7.52 14.02 -1.37
C ALA A 33 -7.93 13.82 0.10
N TYR A 34 -7.42 12.76 0.74
CA TYR A 34 -7.61 12.52 2.16
C TYR A 34 -6.43 11.69 2.72
N PRO A 35 -5.55 12.28 3.55
CA PRO A 35 -4.35 11.59 4.02
C PRO A 35 -4.59 10.37 4.93
N PHE A 36 -5.76 10.29 5.57
CA PHE A 36 -6.07 9.25 6.57
C PHE A 36 -6.88 8.08 5.97
N VAL A 37 -6.48 7.57 4.80
CA VAL A 37 -7.07 6.36 4.20
C VAL A 37 -6.11 5.18 4.38
N ALA A 38 -6.35 4.35 5.39
CA ALA A 38 -5.50 3.19 5.69
C ALA A 38 -5.42 2.21 4.50
N GLU A 39 -6.56 1.93 3.86
CA GLU A 39 -6.65 1.01 2.72
C GLU A 39 -5.78 1.45 1.53
N ALA A 40 -5.69 2.76 1.27
CA ALA A 40 -4.86 3.30 0.20
C ALA A 40 -3.38 2.99 0.42
N ASN A 41 -2.94 3.13 1.68
CA ASN A 41 -1.58 2.82 2.09
C ASN A 41 -1.31 1.31 2.01
N VAL A 42 -2.24 0.45 2.41
CA VAL A 42 -2.08 -1.02 2.23
C VAL A 42 -1.90 -1.39 0.76
N LEU A 43 -2.73 -0.88 -0.13
CA LEU A 43 -2.63 -1.21 -1.57
C LEU A 43 -1.33 -0.67 -2.19
N LEU A 44 -0.89 0.55 -1.84
CA LEU A 44 0.41 1.07 -2.27
C LEU A 44 1.57 0.22 -1.75
N GLY A 45 1.52 -0.18 -0.48
CA GLY A 45 2.51 -1.06 0.12
C GLY A 45 2.61 -2.39 -0.62
N LYS A 46 1.49 -3.01 -0.96
CA LYS A 46 1.45 -4.24 -1.78
C LYS A 46 2.08 -4.02 -3.16
N ILE A 47 1.78 -2.90 -3.83
CA ILE A 47 2.36 -2.57 -5.14
C ILE A 47 3.88 -2.43 -5.05
N PHE A 48 4.38 -1.70 -4.05
CA PHE A 48 5.81 -1.53 -3.84
C PHE A 48 6.49 -2.83 -3.45
N LEU A 49 5.85 -3.67 -2.64
CA LEU A 49 6.37 -4.99 -2.29
C LEU A 49 6.51 -5.89 -3.53
N ILE A 50 5.49 -5.94 -4.38
CA ILE A 50 5.52 -6.73 -5.63
C ILE A 50 6.66 -6.26 -6.53
N ARG A 51 6.73 -4.96 -6.80
CA ARG A 51 7.76 -4.39 -7.68
C ARG A 51 9.16 -4.54 -7.09
N GLY A 52 9.34 -4.18 -5.82
CA GLY A 52 10.61 -4.31 -5.11
C GLY A 52 11.09 -5.75 -5.01
N SER A 53 10.18 -6.72 -4.82
CA SER A 53 10.54 -8.14 -4.84
C SER A 53 10.95 -8.62 -6.23
N ALA A 54 10.23 -8.20 -7.28
CA ALA A 54 10.51 -8.57 -8.66
C ALA A 54 11.85 -7.98 -9.16
N SER A 55 12.17 -6.73 -8.79
CA SER A 55 13.40 -6.04 -9.20
C SER A 55 14.55 -6.20 -8.21
N ARG A 56 14.32 -6.81 -7.04
CA ARG A 56 15.25 -6.82 -5.89
C ARG A 56 15.66 -5.41 -5.43
N ASP A 57 14.77 -4.43 -5.57
CA ASP A 57 14.99 -3.05 -5.17
C ASP A 57 14.63 -2.83 -3.69
N ARG A 58 15.67 -2.62 -2.87
CA ARG A 58 15.54 -2.36 -1.42
C ARG A 58 14.77 -1.07 -1.12
N THR A 59 14.84 -0.07 -1.98
CA THR A 59 14.14 1.22 -1.77
C THR A 59 12.64 1.03 -1.89
N LEU A 60 12.20 0.23 -2.86
CA LEU A 60 10.78 -0.14 -3.01
C LEU A 60 10.30 -1.02 -1.86
N LEU A 61 11.13 -1.95 -1.40
CA LEU A 61 10.79 -2.76 -0.22
C LEU A 61 10.63 -1.89 1.03
N GLU A 62 11.52 -0.93 1.24
CA GLU A 62 11.40 0.02 2.36
C GLU A 62 10.16 0.90 2.22
N SER A 63 9.87 1.37 1.00
CA SER A 63 8.63 2.12 0.73
C SER A 63 7.39 1.29 1.05
N ALA A 64 7.41 -0.02 0.75
CA ALA A 64 6.32 -0.93 1.09
C ALA A 64 6.11 -1.02 2.61
N ARG A 65 7.20 -1.21 3.37
CA ARG A 65 7.18 -1.25 4.83
C ARG A 65 6.57 0.03 5.41
N LEU A 66 7.03 1.19 4.97
CA LEU A 66 6.52 2.49 5.42
C LEU A 66 5.02 2.64 5.17
N MET A 67 4.52 2.22 4.01
CA MET A 67 3.09 2.28 3.72
C MET A 67 2.28 1.37 4.65
N PHE A 68 2.76 0.17 4.98
CA PHE A 68 2.08 -0.69 5.96
C PHE A 68 2.11 -0.10 7.38
N GLU A 69 3.20 0.54 7.78
CA GLU A 69 3.29 1.25 9.06
C GLU A 69 2.31 2.42 9.13
N MET A 70 2.19 3.20 8.06
CA MET A 70 1.21 4.27 7.95
C MET A 70 -0.23 3.73 8.04
N ALA A 71 -0.52 2.63 7.34
CA ALA A 71 -1.84 2.01 7.41
C ALA A 71 -2.21 1.59 8.84
N ARG A 72 -1.29 0.95 9.57
CA ARG A 72 -1.48 0.59 10.98
C ARG A 72 -1.61 1.81 11.89
N ALA A 73 -0.86 2.88 11.61
CA ALA A 73 -0.95 4.11 12.41
C ALA A 73 -2.29 4.81 12.22
N ILE A 74 -2.88 4.74 11.03
CA ILE A 74 -4.21 5.30 10.72
C ILE A 74 -5.32 4.41 11.30
N ASP A 75 -5.20 3.10 11.12
CA ASP A 75 -6.17 2.11 11.60
C ASP A 75 -5.44 0.92 12.28
N PRO A 76 -5.26 0.97 13.60
CA PRO A 76 -4.60 -0.09 14.36
C PRO A 76 -5.31 -1.45 14.30
N GLU A 77 -6.62 -1.46 14.03
CA GLU A 77 -7.44 -2.67 13.95
C GLU A 77 -7.39 -3.31 12.54
N LEU A 78 -6.74 -2.65 11.56
CA LEU A 78 -6.55 -3.17 10.22
C LEU A 78 -5.56 -4.34 10.22
N ARG A 79 -6.11 -5.53 10.49
CA ARG A 79 -5.36 -6.78 10.63
C ARG A 79 -4.43 -7.06 9.45
N GLU A 80 -4.84 -6.70 8.24
CA GLU A 80 -4.02 -6.91 7.05
C GLU A 80 -2.68 -6.15 7.12
N ALA A 81 -2.67 -4.90 7.59
CA ALA A 81 -1.45 -4.12 7.72
C ALA A 81 -0.47 -4.79 8.71
N GLN A 82 -1.00 -5.30 9.82
CA GLN A 82 -0.19 -6.00 10.83
C GLN A 82 0.40 -7.31 10.28
N VAL A 83 -0.40 -8.13 9.59
CA VAL A 83 0.05 -9.38 8.96
C VAL A 83 1.17 -9.10 7.94
N LEU A 84 1.03 -8.04 7.14
CA LEU A 84 2.04 -7.67 6.14
C LEU A 84 3.36 -7.21 6.79
N LEU A 85 3.30 -6.48 7.90
CA LEU A 85 4.49 -6.07 8.66
C LEU A 85 5.20 -7.26 9.31
N ASP A 86 4.45 -8.21 9.87
CA ASP A 86 5.04 -9.41 10.48
C ASP A 86 5.72 -10.30 9.42
N LEU A 87 5.09 -10.45 8.26
CA LEU A 87 5.69 -11.14 7.12
C LEU A 87 6.96 -10.43 6.64
N PHE A 88 6.93 -9.09 6.58
CA PHE A 88 8.08 -8.30 6.17
C PHE A 88 9.27 -8.52 7.12
N ARG A 89 9.06 -8.44 8.44
CA ARG A 89 10.07 -8.70 9.47
C ARG A 89 10.69 -10.08 9.33
N ALA A 90 9.85 -11.11 9.20
CA ALA A 90 10.32 -12.50 9.04
C ALA A 90 11.19 -12.71 7.79
N THR A 91 10.97 -11.90 6.76
CA THR A 91 11.63 -12.07 5.45
C THR A 91 12.89 -11.20 5.31
N TYR A 92 12.87 -9.97 5.83
CA TYR A 92 13.88 -8.95 5.51
C TYR A 92 14.73 -8.48 6.70
N ASP A 93 14.33 -8.70 7.96
CA ASP A 93 15.09 -8.24 9.16
C ASP A 93 16.09 -9.31 9.69
N LYS A 94 16.88 -9.92 8.79
CA LYS A 94 17.94 -10.88 9.19
C LYS A 94 19.29 -10.22 9.42
#